data_AF-A0A960PV68-F1
#
_entry.id   AF-A0A960PV68-F1
#
_cell.length_a   1.000
_cell.length_b   1.000
_cell.length_c   1.000
_cell.angle_alpha   90.00
_cell.angle_beta   90.00
_cell.angle_gamma   90.00
#
_symmetry.space_group_name_H-M   'P 1'
#
loop_
_entity.id
_entity.type
_entity.pdbx_description
1 polymer ?
#
loop_
_entity_poly.entity_id
_entity_poly.type
_entity_poly.pdbx_seq_one_letter_code
_entity_poly.pdbx_strand_id
1 'polypeptide(L)' 'AAGILDGLDATTHWFAYDELARYGAHPTEQRVVRQGKVWTAAGVSAGIDLALTLVAEQWGPMVSQAIQLGIEYDP' A
#
# COMPACT_ATOMS: atom_id res chain seq x y z
N ALA A 1 -17.07 -1.83 -1.97
CA ALA A 1 -17.62 -2.86 -1.06
C ALA A 1 -17.96 -2.30 0.33
N ALA A 2 -17.02 -1.72 1.09
CA ALA A 2 -17.31 -1.15 2.43
C ALA A 2 -17.46 0.39 2.45
N GLY A 3 -17.40 1.05 1.28
CA GLY A 3 -17.45 2.52 1.16
C GLY A 3 -16.19 3.27 1.65
N ILE A 4 -15.20 2.57 2.18
CA ILE A 4 -14.00 3.21 2.76
C ILE A 4 -13.05 3.86 1.75
N LEU A 5 -13.26 3.63 0.45
CA LEU A 5 -12.44 4.16 -0.64
C LEU A 5 -13.14 5.24 -1.47
N ASP A 6 -14.36 5.63 -1.08
CA ASP A 6 -15.16 6.56 -1.87
C ASP A 6 -14.45 7.92 -2.01
N GLY A 7 -14.12 8.29 -3.25
CA GLY A 7 -13.42 9.54 -3.60
C GLY A 7 -11.92 9.56 -3.26
N LEU A 8 -11.31 8.41 -2.93
CA LEU A 8 -9.90 8.32 -2.57
C LEU A 8 -9.06 7.72 -3.70
N ASP A 9 -7.85 8.24 -3.88
CA ASP A 9 -6.85 7.51 -4.69
C ASP A 9 -6.50 6.19 -4.01
N ALA A 10 -6.50 5.11 -4.76
CA ALA A 10 -6.17 3.79 -4.26
C ALA A 10 -5.51 2.94 -5.35
N THR A 11 -4.72 1.97 -4.93
CA THR A 11 -4.14 0.94 -5.79
C THR A 11 -4.66 -0.44 -5.39
N THR A 12 -4.49 -1.42 -6.28
CA THR A 12 -4.87 -2.81 -6.03
C THR A 12 -4.00 -3.75 -6.88
N HIS A 13 -4.24 -5.05 -6.80
CA HIS A 13 -3.63 -6.00 -7.72
C HIS A 13 -4.04 -5.71 -9.17
N TRP A 14 -3.10 -5.78 -10.13
CA TRP A 14 -3.32 -5.42 -11.54
C TRP A 14 -4.58 -6.05 -12.16
N PHE A 15 -4.85 -7.31 -11.82
CA PHE A 15 -6.03 -8.05 -12.30
C PHE A 15 -7.37 -7.36 -11.94
N ALA A 16 -7.42 -6.63 -10.83
CA ALA A 16 -8.62 -5.97 -10.33
C ALA A 16 -8.58 -4.43 -10.51
N TYR A 17 -7.60 -3.90 -11.25
CA TYR A 17 -7.38 -2.46 -11.38
C TYR A 17 -8.62 -1.72 -11.91
N ASP A 18 -9.18 -2.19 -13.01
CA ASP A 18 -10.36 -1.58 -13.63
C ASP A 18 -11.63 -1.76 -12.78
N GLU A 19 -11.66 -2.77 -11.91
CA GLU A 19 -12.78 -3.01 -11.00
C GLU A 19 -12.76 -2.01 -9.83
N LEU A 20 -11.58 -1.52 -9.43
CA LEU A 20 -11.41 -0.65 -8.26
C LEU A 20 -12.25 0.63 -8.37
N ALA A 21 -12.35 1.22 -9.57
CA ALA A 21 -13.18 2.40 -9.82
C ALA A 21 -14.69 2.16 -9.55
N ARG A 22 -15.16 0.92 -9.72
CA ARG A 22 -16.57 0.56 -9.45
C ARG A 22 -16.91 0.64 -7.96
N TYR A 23 -15.90 0.69 -7.10
CA TYR A 23 -16.06 0.85 -5.65
C TYR A 23 -15.79 2.28 -5.16
N GLY A 24 -15.85 3.27 -6.04
CA GLY A 24 -15.77 4.70 -5.68
C GLY A 24 -14.36 5.27 -5.56
N ALA A 25 -13.32 4.44 -5.71
CA ALA A 25 -11.93 4.86 -5.71
C ALA A 25 -11.51 5.54 -7.02
N HIS A 26 -10.41 6.28 -6.96
CA HIS A 26 -9.63 6.73 -8.11
C HIS A 26 -8.41 5.80 -8.28
N PRO A 27 -8.42 4.85 -9.23
CA PRO A 27 -7.32 3.90 -9.38
C PRO A 27 -6.01 4.58 -9.76
N THR A 28 -4.90 4.16 -9.15
CA THR A 28 -3.55 4.62 -9.52
C THR A 28 -2.58 3.44 -9.63
N GLU A 29 -1.62 3.54 -10.55
CA GLU A 29 -0.57 2.52 -10.75
C GLU A 29 0.56 2.59 -9.70
N GLN A 30 0.42 3.43 -8.66
CA GLN A 30 1.41 3.52 -7.59
C GLN A 30 1.49 2.19 -6.84
N ARG A 31 2.71 1.84 -6.41
CA ARG A 31 2.96 0.60 -5.67
C ARG A 31 2.36 0.61 -4.26
N VAL A 32 2.39 1.78 -3.62
CA VAL A 32 1.79 2.07 -2.31
C VAL A 32 1.10 3.44 -2.41
N VAL A 33 -0.14 3.53 -1.96
CA VAL A 33 -0.92 4.77 -1.90
C VAL A 33 -1.37 5.00 -0.47
N ARG A 34 -1.21 6.24 0.01
CA ARG A 34 -1.69 6.68 1.31
C ARG A 34 -2.75 7.77 1.13
N GLN A 35 -3.92 7.54 1.70
CA GLN A 35 -5.00 8.53 1.81
C GLN A 35 -5.45 8.63 3.27
N GLY A 36 -4.85 9.57 4.00
CA GLY A 36 -5.07 9.75 5.43
C GLY A 36 -4.75 8.48 6.23
N LYS A 37 -5.81 7.84 6.77
CA LYS A 37 -5.72 6.59 7.55
C LYS A 37 -5.81 5.32 6.70
N VAL A 38 -6.17 5.44 5.42
CA VAL A 38 -6.30 4.30 4.51
C VAL A 38 -5.04 4.19 3.68
N TRP A 39 -4.45 3.01 3.68
CA TRP A 39 -3.30 2.71 2.86
C TRP A 39 -3.62 1.48 2.01
N THR A 40 -3.29 1.55 0.72
CA THR A 40 -3.49 0.47 -0.23
C THR A 40 -2.16 0.13 -0.90
N ALA A 41 -1.97 -1.14 -1.22
CA ALA A 41 -0.79 -1.64 -1.91
C ALA A 41 -1.19 -2.30 -3.22
N ALA A 42 -0.28 -2.25 -4.19
CA ALA A 42 -0.40 -2.99 -5.43
C ALA A 42 -0.32 -4.50 -5.17
N GLY A 43 -0.19 -5.30 -6.23
CA GLY A 43 -0.26 -6.76 -6.13
C GLY A 43 0.83 -7.42 -5.28
N VAL A 44 0.43 -8.46 -4.54
CA VAL A 44 1.26 -9.51 -3.94
C VAL A 44 2.40 -8.97 -3.07
N SER A 45 3.58 -8.77 -3.65
CA SER A 45 4.79 -8.38 -2.92
C SER A 45 4.77 -6.93 -2.46
N ALA A 46 3.94 -6.07 -3.05
CA ALA A 46 3.83 -4.67 -2.63
C ALA A 46 3.33 -4.51 -1.18
N GLY A 47 2.74 -5.56 -0.59
CA GLY A 47 2.41 -5.58 0.83
C GLY A 47 3.63 -5.49 1.75
N ILE A 48 4.80 -5.98 1.31
CA ILE A 48 6.06 -5.85 2.08
C ILE A 48 6.49 -4.38 2.08
N ASP A 49 6.47 -3.73 0.91
CA ASP A 49 6.82 -2.32 0.78
C ASP A 49 5.87 -1.41 1.58
N LEU A 50 4.57 -1.72 1.56
CA LEU A 50 3.56 -1.06 2.39
C LEU A 50 3.91 -1.18 3.86
N ALA A 51 4.22 -2.39 4.34
CA ALA A 51 4.53 -2.65 5.73
C ALA A 51 5.79 -1.90 6.17
N LEU A 52 6.87 -1.93 5.38
CA LEU A 52 8.10 -1.20 5.67
C LEU A 52 7.86 0.32 5.67
N THR A 53 7.12 0.84 4.68
CA THR A 53 6.77 2.26 4.64
C THR A 53 5.95 2.67 5.87
N LEU A 54 4.96 1.88 6.27
CA LEU A 54 4.16 2.11 7.46
C LEU A 54 5.00 2.06 8.74
N VAL A 55 5.96 1.12 8.83
CA VAL A 55 6.86 1.05 9.97
C VAL A 55 7.77 2.28 10.04
N ALA A 56 8.33 2.70 8.91
CA ALA A 56 9.16 3.89 8.84
C ALA A 56 8.40 5.16 9.26
N GLU A 57 7.14 5.29 8.85
CA GLU A 57 6.25 6.39 9.23
C GLU A 57 5.97 6.42 10.73
N GLN A 58 5.70 5.26 11.35
CA GLN A 58 5.21 5.17 12.73
C GLN A 58 6.32 5.06 13.78
N TRP A 59 7.44 4.38 13.47
CA TRP A 59 8.56 4.12 14.39
C TRP A 59 9.91 4.64 13.88
N GLY A 60 9.93 5.29 12.73
CA GLY A 60 11.12 5.88 12.15
C GLY A 60 11.91 4.92 11.24
N PRO A 61 12.78 5.48 10.39
CA PRO A 61 13.49 4.73 9.35
C PRO A 61 14.42 3.65 9.90
N MET A 62 15.03 3.88 11.08
CA MET A 62 15.96 2.92 11.70
C MET A 62 15.26 1.59 12.04
N VAL A 63 14.03 1.64 12.57
CA VAL A 63 13.26 0.43 12.90
C VAL A 63 12.85 -0.30 11.63
N SER A 64 12.39 0.43 10.61
CA SER A 64 12.06 -0.16 9.31
C SER A 64 13.26 -0.88 8.68
N GLN A 65 14.44 -0.24 8.69
CA GLN A 65 15.67 -0.80 8.14
C GLN A 65 16.14 -2.02 8.92
N ALA A 66 16.00 -2.01 10.25
CA ALA A 66 16.32 -3.17 11.08
C ALA A 66 15.41 -4.37 10.76
N ILE A 67 14.10 -4.13 10.53
CA ILE A 67 13.17 -5.17 10.08
C ILE A 67 13.54 -5.66 8.68
N GLN A 68 13.76 -4.74 7.74
CA GLN A 68 14.15 -5.06 6.36
C GLN A 68 15.37 -5.98 6.33
N LEU A 69 16.41 -5.64 7.09
CA LEU A 69 17.61 -6.47 7.25
C LEU A 69 17.29 -7.81 7.91
N GLY A 70 16.48 -7.81 8.97
CA GLY A 70 16.15 -9.02 9.72
C GLY A 70 15.34 -10.06 8.93
N ILE A 71 14.60 -9.65 7.90
CA ILE A 71 13.91 -10.55 6.97
C ILE A 71 14.66 -10.76 5.65
N GLU A 72 15.88 -10.22 5.53
CA GLU A 72 16.72 -10.28 4.33
C GLU A 72 16.01 -9.77 3.06
N TYR A 73 15.21 -8.70 3.20
CA TYR A 73 14.49 -8.11 2.08
C TYR A 73 15.37 -7.17 1.26
N ASP A 74 16.10 -7.76 0.30
CA ASP A 74 16.92 -7.11 -0.74
C ASP A 74 16.62 -7.72 -2.12
N PRO A 75 15.39 -7.54 -2.65
CA PRO A 75 14.90 -8.18 -3.87
C PRO A 75 15.45 -7.58 -5.19
#